data_AF-A0A6J5WS91-F1
#
_entry.id   AF-A0A6J5WS91-F1
#
_cell.length_a   1.000
_cell.length_b   1.000
_cell.length_c   1.000
_cell.angle_alpha   90.00
_cell.angle_beta   90.00
_cell.angle_gamma   90.00
#
_symmetry.space_group_name_H-M   'P 1'
#
loop_
_entity.id
_entity.type
_entity.pdbx_description
1 polymer ?
#
loop_
_entity_poly.entity_id
_entity_poly.type
_entity_poly.pdbx_seq_one_letter_code
_entity_poly.pdbx_strand_id
1 'polypeptide(L)'
;MEESLVPLESKPFMSLYNNIFHARNLFGNKTEPSEIWKKYGEPQLVDTDLYFISKLKKLTPKRMDRRVGNGGTWSETESSKLVEKVSGNPSPNPIGRKRVSLRGPHRVATR
;
A
#
# COMPACT_ATOMS: atom_id res chain seq x y z
N MET A 1 -15.82 -26.88 -33.34
CA MET A 1 -15.03 -25.64 -33.33
C MET A 1 -14.53 -25.50 -31.91
N GLU A 2 -13.24 -25.73 -31.70
CA GLU A 2 -12.61 -25.68 -30.38
C GLU A 2 -12.14 -24.24 -30.16
N GLU A 3 -12.67 -23.54 -29.16
CA GLU A 3 -12.20 -22.20 -28.80
C GLU A 3 -10.79 -22.33 -28.19
N SER A 4 -9.78 -21.93 -28.95
CA SER A 4 -8.42 -21.80 -28.43
C SER A 4 -8.39 -20.69 -27.38
N LEU A 5 -8.26 -21.07 -26.10
CA LEU A 5 -7.89 -20.15 -25.03
C LEU A 5 -6.49 -19.62 -25.32
N VAL A 6 -6.41 -18.43 -25.90
CA VAL A 6 -5.14 -17.70 -26.04
C VAL A 6 -4.65 -17.44 -24.60
N PRO A 7 -3.46 -17.92 -24.20
CA PRO A 7 -2.90 -17.57 -22.92
C PRO A 7 -2.77 -16.05 -22.89
N LEU A 8 -3.49 -15.39 -21.96
CA LEU A 8 -3.27 -13.98 -21.67
C LEU A 8 -1.86 -13.90 -21.10
N GLU A 9 -0.88 -13.74 -21.99
CA GLU A 9 0.52 -13.58 -21.67
C GLU A 9 0.59 -12.44 -20.65
N SER A 10 0.77 -12.78 -19.37
CA SER A 10 0.89 -11.81 -18.30
C SER A 10 2.25 -11.15 -18.45
N LYS A 11 2.35 -10.22 -19.40
CA LYS A 11 3.46 -9.26 -19.45
C LYS A 11 3.65 -8.78 -18.03
N PRO A 12 4.87 -8.80 -17.47
CA PRO A 12 5.09 -8.41 -16.09
C PRO A 12 4.64 -6.96 -15.98
N PHE A 13 3.44 -6.76 -15.45
CA PHE A 13 2.76 -5.47 -15.32
C PHE A 13 3.72 -4.44 -14.70
N MET A 14 4.64 -4.91 -13.86
CA MET A 14 5.67 -4.14 -13.19
C MET A 14 6.68 -3.42 -14.11
N SER A 15 7.01 -3.89 -15.32
CA SER A 15 8.18 -3.32 -16.04
C SER A 15 8.01 -1.85 -16.43
N LEU A 16 6.79 -1.42 -16.78
CA LEU A 16 6.46 -0.03 -17.11
C LEU A 16 6.31 0.85 -15.86
N TYR A 17 6.01 0.25 -14.70
CA TYR A 17 5.74 0.96 -13.45
C TYR A 17 6.91 0.95 -12.46
N ASN A 18 8.02 0.28 -12.79
CA ASN A 18 9.22 0.22 -11.96
C ASN A 18 9.79 1.62 -11.61
N ASN A 19 9.52 2.62 -12.46
CA ASN A 19 9.96 4.00 -12.24
C ASN A 19 8.99 4.82 -11.35
N ILE A 20 7.77 4.32 -11.11
CA ILE A 20 6.72 5.02 -10.36
C ILE A 20 6.49 4.38 -8.98
N PHE A 21 6.57 3.06 -8.91
CA PHE A 21 6.33 2.30 -7.68
C PHE A 21 7.63 1.67 -7.17
N HIS A 22 7.98 1.98 -5.94
CA HIS A 22 9.10 1.34 -5.27
C HIS A 22 8.64 0.12 -4.47
N ALA A 23 9.27 -1.03 -4.71
CA ALA A 23 9.09 -2.20 -3.85
C ALA A 23 9.90 -2.00 -2.55
N ARG A 24 9.22 -1.70 -1.45
CA ARG A 24 9.87 -1.54 -0.13
C ARG A 24 8.91 -1.90 0.99
N ASN A 25 9.42 -2.61 2.01
CA ASN A 25 8.66 -2.80 3.23
C ASN A 25 8.63 -1.49 4.03
N LEU A 26 7.44 -0.90 4.17
CA LEU A 26 7.20 0.33 4.93
C LEU A 26 6.80 0.07 6.39
N PHE A 27 6.57 -1.20 6.76
CA PHE A 27 6.02 -1.57 8.07
C PHE A 27 6.97 -2.43 8.88
N GLY A 28 6.89 -2.30 10.21
CA GLY A 28 7.62 -3.15 11.15
C GLY A 28 9.13 -2.89 11.19
N ASN A 29 9.58 -1.75 10.67
CA ASN A 29 10.98 -1.32 10.72
C ASN A 29 11.11 0.07 11.37
N LYS A 30 12.36 0.48 11.61
CA LYS A 30 12.68 1.75 12.28
C LYS A 30 12.84 2.93 11.31
N THR A 31 12.59 2.75 10.02
CA THR A 31 12.72 3.84 9.04
C THR A 31 11.59 4.84 9.24
N GLU A 32 11.95 6.11 9.36
CA GLU A 32 10.99 7.22 9.47
C GLU A 32 10.42 7.60 8.09
N PRO A 33 9.17 8.12 8.01
CA PRO A 33 8.60 8.63 6.76
C PRO A 33 9.47 9.70 6.10
N SER A 34 10.11 10.57 6.90
CA SER A 34 11.03 11.60 6.40
C SER A 34 12.31 11.01 5.79
N GLU A 35 12.81 9.89 6.30
CA GLU A 35 13.96 9.17 5.70
C GLU A 35 13.57 8.48 4.40
N ILE A 36 12.33 8.00 4.30
CA ILE A 36 11.78 7.48 3.03
C ILE A 36 11.71 8.62 2.02
N TRP A 37 11.17 9.78 2.41
CA TRP A 37 11.11 10.96 1.55
C TRP A 37 12.50 11.38 1.07
N LYS A 38 13.48 11.53 1.96
CA LYS A 38 14.87 11.89 1.59
C LYS A 38 15.51 10.93 0.60
N LYS A 39 15.10 9.66 0.59
CA LYS A 39 15.69 8.63 -0.26
C LYS A 39 15.01 8.50 -1.63
N TYR A 40 13.71 8.80 -1.75
CA TYR A 40 12.95 8.58 -2.98
C TYR A 40 12.29 9.83 -3.54
N GLY A 41 12.02 10.84 -2.72
CA GLY A 41 11.45 12.13 -3.10
C GLY A 41 12.52 13.06 -3.67
N GLU A 42 13.25 12.59 -4.68
CA GLU A 42 14.26 13.32 -5.46
C GLU A 42 13.91 14.82 -5.65
N PRO A 43 14.88 15.73 -5.81
CA PRO A 43 14.62 17.18 -5.91
C PRO A 43 13.59 17.61 -6.97
N GLN A 44 13.31 16.75 -7.94
CA GLN A 44 12.32 16.98 -9.01
C GLN A 44 10.88 16.61 -8.61
N LEU A 45 10.67 16.03 -7.42
CA LEU A 45 9.40 15.51 -6.90
C LEU A 45 8.76 16.47 -5.87
N VAL A 46 8.95 17.77 -6.04
CA VAL A 46 8.27 18.80 -5.21
C VAL A 46 6.76 18.73 -5.45
N ASP A 47 5.98 18.75 -4.37
CA ASP A 47 4.51 18.65 -4.39
C ASP A 47 3.93 17.37 -5.02
N THR A 48 4.66 16.25 -4.91
CA THR A 48 4.19 14.95 -5.42
C THR A 48 4.07 13.88 -4.35
N ASP A 49 3.33 12.82 -4.66
CA ASP A 49 3.18 11.65 -3.81
C ASP A 49 4.17 10.54 -4.20
N LEU A 50 4.67 9.82 -3.19
CA LEU A 50 5.46 8.61 -3.38
C LEU A 50 4.59 7.37 -3.27
N TYR A 51 4.72 6.47 -4.24
CA TYR A 51 3.96 5.22 -4.28
C TYR A 51 4.85 4.02 -4.02
N PHE A 52 4.41 3.14 -3.12
CA PHE A 52 5.15 1.95 -2.71
C PHE A 52 4.30 0.70 -2.76
N ILE A 53 4.93 -0.39 -3.20
CA ILE A 53 4.41 -1.74 -3.00
C ILE A 53 5.11 -2.30 -1.75
N SER A 54 4.34 -2.46 -0.68
CA SER A 54 4.86 -2.88 0.61
C SER A 54 4.22 -4.18 1.09
N LYS A 55 5.05 -5.09 1.59
CA LYS A 55 4.58 -6.31 2.24
C LYS A 55 4.03 -5.97 3.62
N LEU A 56 2.72 -6.13 3.79
CA LEU A 56 2.09 -5.98 5.10
C LEU A 56 2.12 -7.32 5.86
N LYS A 57 2.90 -7.40 6.94
CA LYS A 57 2.97 -8.61 7.78
C LYS A 57 1.76 -8.68 8.71
N LYS A 58 1.14 -9.86 8.81
CA LYS A 58 0.14 -10.15 9.85
C LYS A 58 0.87 -10.49 11.15
N LEU A 59 0.53 -9.82 12.24
CA LEU A 59 0.98 -10.18 13.59
C LEU A 59 0.05 -11.24 14.21
N THR A 60 -1.24 -11.14 13.91
CA THR A 60 -2.27 -12.13 14.23
C THR A 60 -3.26 -12.17 13.06
N PRO A 61 -4.19 -13.14 12.97
CA PRO A 61 -5.19 -13.17 11.90
C PRO A 61 -5.98 -11.86 11.74
N LYS A 62 -6.20 -11.12 12.85
CA LYS A 62 -6.93 -9.85 12.88
C LYS A 62 -6.04 -8.60 12.89
N ARG A 63 -4.74 -8.71 13.21
CA ARG A 63 -3.84 -7.55 13.38
C ARG A 63 -2.70 -7.57 12.38
N MET A 64 -2.50 -6.43 11.71
CA MET A 64 -1.38 -6.17 10.82
C MET A 64 -0.28 -5.41 11.57
N ASP A 65 0.99 -5.66 11.24
CA ASP A 65 2.09 -4.83 11.72
C ASP A 65 2.02 -3.47 11.02
N ARG A 66 1.81 -2.42 11.80
CA ARG A 66 1.70 -1.03 11.32
C ARG A 66 2.73 -0.11 11.97
N ARG A 67 3.73 -0.69 12.66
CA ARG A 67 4.81 0.08 13.26
C ARG A 67 5.60 0.79 12.17
N VAL A 68 6.02 2.01 12.45
CA VAL A 68 6.82 2.85 11.55
C VAL A 68 7.76 3.71 12.39
N GLY A 69 8.98 3.92 11.91
CA GLY A 69 9.95 4.77 12.60
C GLY A 69 10.32 4.28 14.00
N ASN A 70 10.89 5.19 14.79
CA ASN A 70 11.27 4.94 16.16
C ASN A 70 10.08 5.24 17.10
N GLY A 71 9.19 4.25 17.25
CA GLY A 71 8.05 4.36 18.15
C GLY A 71 6.80 5.00 17.54
N GLY A 72 6.69 5.05 16.21
CA GLY A 72 5.47 5.43 15.52
C GLY A 72 4.57 4.24 15.20
N THR A 73 3.28 4.49 14.97
CA THR A 73 2.36 3.49 14.43
C THR A 73 1.35 4.17 13.50
N TRP A 74 1.18 3.64 12.29
CA TRP A 74 0.16 4.12 11.36
C TRP A 74 -1.22 3.78 11.90
N SER A 75 -1.98 4.82 12.25
CA SER A 75 -3.34 4.71 12.81
C SER A 75 -4.34 5.22 11.78
N GLU A 76 -5.43 4.46 11.56
CA GLU A 76 -6.50 4.87 10.65
C GLU A 76 -7.21 6.10 11.21
N THR A 77 -7.40 7.11 10.36
CA THR A 77 -8.06 8.37 10.73
C THR A 77 -9.48 8.48 10.20
N GLU A 78 -9.82 7.65 9.22
CA GLU A 78 -11.12 7.64 8.55
C GLU A 78 -11.59 6.20 8.35
N SER A 79 -12.90 6.03 8.23
CA SER A 79 -13.49 4.76 7.80
C SER A 79 -12.96 4.36 6.42
N SER A 80 -12.58 3.09 6.29
CA SER A 80 -12.06 2.56 5.04
C SER A 80 -13.11 2.59 3.93
N LYS A 81 -12.71 2.96 2.71
CA LYS A 81 -13.58 2.96 1.52
C LYS A 81 -13.30 1.73 0.66
N LEU A 82 -14.35 1.09 0.16
CA LEU A 82 -14.20 0.01 -0.81
C LEU A 82 -13.79 0.60 -2.17
N VAL A 83 -12.94 -0.13 -2.88
CA VAL A 83 -12.54 0.20 -4.25
C VAL A 83 -13.21 -0.82 -5.15
N GLU A 84 -14.07 -0.33 -6.04
CA GLU A 84 -14.84 -1.14 -6.97
C GLU A 84 -14.24 -1.06 -8.37
N LYS A 85 -14.41 -2.11 -9.17
CA LYS A 85 -14.04 -2.06 -10.58
C LYS A 85 -15.05 -1.14 -11.28
N VAL A 86 -14.55 -0.14 -12.01
CA VAL A 86 -15.40 0.66 -12.90
C VAL A 86 -15.97 -0.30 -13.95
N SER A 87 -17.24 -0.64 -13.80
CA SER A 87 -17.98 -1.47 -14.73
C SER A 87 -19.40 -0.93 -14.80
N GLY A 88 -20.06 -1.06 -15.95
CA GLY A 88 -21.48 -0.71 -16.10
C GLY A 88 -22.44 -1.65 -15.33
N ASN A 89 -21.92 -2.51 -14.45
CA ASN A 89 -22.73 -3.40 -13.63
C ASN A 89 -23.22 -2.63 -12.39
N PRO A 90 -24.53 -2.65 -12.08
CA PRO A 90 -25.09 -1.98 -10.91
C PRO A 90 -24.64 -2.55 -9.55
N SER A 91 -23.95 -3.71 -9.52
CA SER A 91 -23.42 -4.32 -8.29
C SER A 91 -21.98 -4.82 -8.47
N PRO A 92 -20.98 -3.92 -8.55
CA PRO A 92 -19.60 -4.32 -8.75
C PRO A 92 -19.03 -4.97 -7.47
N ASN A 93 -18.43 -6.15 -7.60
CA ASN A 93 -17.66 -6.75 -6.52
C ASN A 93 -16.45 -5.85 -6.18
N PRO A 94 -16.20 -5.54 -4.89
CA PRO A 94 -15.06 -4.72 -4.51
C PRO A 94 -13.75 -5.46 -4.80
N ILE A 95 -12.82 -4.77 -5.45
CA ILE A 95 -11.49 -5.28 -5.82
C ILE A 95 -10.41 -4.85 -4.82
N GLY A 96 -10.73 -3.94 -3.91
CA GLY A 96 -9.78 -3.44 -2.94
C GLY A 96 -10.40 -2.59 -1.85
N ARG A 97 -9.53 -2.04 -1.00
CA ARG A 97 -9.92 -1.17 0.10
C ARG A 97 -8.89 -0.07 0.29
N LYS A 98 -9.33 1.18 0.26
CA LYS A 98 -8.52 2.36 0.55
C LYS A 98 -8.65 2.73 2.04
N ARG A 99 -7.52 3.04 2.66
CA ARG A 99 -7.44 3.47 4.08
C ARG A 99 -6.56 4.71 4.15
N VAL A 100 -6.99 5.69 4.92
CA VAL A 100 -6.19 6.88 5.27
C VAL A 100 -5.59 6.66 6.65
N SER A 101 -4.32 6.99 6.83
CA SER A 101 -3.65 6.80 8.11
C SER A 101 -2.64 7.90 8.38
N LEU A 102 -2.55 8.31 9.63
CA LEU A 102 -1.53 9.23 10.13
C LEU A 102 -0.62 8.52 11.12
N ARG A 103 0.59 9.05 11.28
CA ARG A 103 1.53 8.57 12.30
C ARG A 103 0.97 8.96 13.67
N GLY A 104 0.53 7.96 14.43
CA GLY A 104 0.18 8.10 15.84
C GLY A 104 1.35 7.65 16.74
N PRO A 105 1.26 7.93 18.05
CA PRO A 105 2.21 7.41 19.03
C PRO A 105 2.15 5.88 19.10
N HIS A 106 3.23 5.25 19.56
CA HIS A 106 3.23 3.81 19.82
C HIS A 106 2.16 3.49 20.86
N ARG A 107 1.10 2.80 20.44
CA ARG A 107 0.14 2.23 21.39
C ARG A 107 0.77 0.98 22.00
N VAL A 108 1.38 1.15 23.18
CA VAL A 108 1.66 0.00 24.06
C VAL A 108 0.30 -0.59 24.42
N ALA A 109 0.11 -1.87 24.16
CA ALA A 109 -1.11 -2.55 24.57
C ALA A 109 -1.17 -2.51 26.10
N THR A 110 -2.10 -1.73 26.66
CA THR A 110 -2.49 -1.89 28.06
C THR A 110 -3.09 -3.29 28.19
N ARG A 111 -2.50 -4.09 29.07
CA ARG A 111 -2.99 -5.41 29.45
C ARG A 111 -4.27 -5.31 30.25
#